data_AF-A0A4S2IQP2-F1
#
_entry.id   AF-A0A4S2IQP2-F1
#
_cell.length_a   1.000
_cell.length_b   1.000
_cell.length_c   1.000
_cell.angle_alpha   90.00
_cell.angle_beta   90.00
_cell.angle_gamma   90.00
#
_symmetry.space_group_name_H-M   'P 1'
#
loop_
_entity.id
_entity.type
_entity.pdbx_description
1 polymer ?
#
loop_
_entity_poly.entity_id
_entity_poly.type
_entity_poly.pdbx_seq_one_letter_code
_entity_poly.pdbx_strand_id
1 'polypeptide(L)' 'MSTLVLLVILLLAIVGAMLAAGAAYVVRRDPSWSQPLSIALSAVTLMGAMVGVIVAR' A
#
# COMPACT_ATOMS: atom_id res chain seq x y z
N MET A 1 0.08 -3.86 23.47
CA MET A 1 0.68 -4.36 22.21
C MET A 1 2.12 -4.77 22.48
N SER A 2 2.57 -5.93 21.99
CA SER A 2 3.96 -6.39 22.20
C SER A 2 4.96 -5.54 21.40
N THR A 3 6.19 -5.39 21.87
CA THR A 3 7.28 -4.69 21.16
C THR A 3 7.49 -5.24 19.75
N LEU A 4 7.32 -6.55 19.56
CA LEU A 4 7.37 -7.20 18.24
C LEU A 4 6.29 -6.64 17.30
N VAL A 5 5.07 -6.43 17.80
CA VAL A 5 3.96 -5.88 17.01
C VAL A 5 4.28 -4.46 16.56
N LEU A 6 4.86 -3.63 17.44
CA LEU A 6 5.28 -2.27 17.08
C LEU A 6 6.37 -2.28 16.01
N LEU A 7 7.36 -3.16 16.13
CA LEU A 7 8.43 -3.29 15.13
C LEU A 7 7.88 -3.78 13.77
N VAL A 8 6.93 -4.71 13.77
CA VAL A 8 6.28 -5.18 12.54
C VAL A 8 5.47 -4.05 11.89
N ILE A 9 4.70 -3.29 12.67
CA ILE A 9 3.95 -2.13 12.15
C ILE A 9 4.91 -1.09 11.56
N LEU A 10 6.00 -0.79 12.26
CA LEU A 10 7.02 0.15 11.77
C LEU A 10 7.66 -0.35 10.46
N LEU A 11 8.01 -1.63 10.39
CA LEU A 11 8.57 -2.24 9.18
C LEU A 11 7.59 -2.14 8.01
N LEU A 12 6.32 -2.49 8.22
CA LEU A 12 5.28 -2.38 7.19
C LEU A 12 5.09 -0.94 6.72
N ALA A 13 5.14 0.03 7.64
CA ALA A 13 5.06 1.45 7.30
C ALA A 13 6.25 1.89 6.43
N ILE A 14 7.47 1.48 6.77
CA ILE A 14 8.68 1.78 5.99
C ILE A 14 8.60 1.16 4.59
N VAL A 15 8.21 -0.11 4.49
CA VAL A 15 8.04 -0.79 3.20
C VAL A 15 6.96 -0.10 2.36
N GLY A 16 5.84 0.26 2.96
CA GLY A 16 4.78 1.03 2.29
C GLY A 16 5.26 2.38 1.76
N ALA A 17 6.06 3.10 2.55
CA ALA A 17 6.66 4.37 2.13
C ALA A 17 7.65 4.19 0.96
N MET A 18 8.50 3.16 0.99
CA MET A 18 9.41 2.86 -0.13
C MET A 18 8.65 2.53 -1.42
N LEU A 19 7.58 1.74 -1.33
CA LEU A 19 6.74 1.41 -2.48
C LEU A 19 6.05 2.66 -3.05
N ALA A 20 5.50 3.52 -2.18
CA ALA A 20 4.88 4.78 -2.59
C ALA A 20 5.89 5.73 -3.26
N ALA A 21 7.10 5.84 -2.73
CA ALA A 21 8.17 6.64 -3.32
C ALA A 21 8.61 6.08 -4.69
N GLY A 22 8.74 4.76 -4.82
CA GLY A 22 9.04 4.10 -6.09
C GLY A 22 7.95 4.32 -7.14
N ALA A 23 6.69 4.15 -6.76
CA ALA A 23 5.52 4.47 -7.57
C ALA A 23 5.54 5.92 -8.07
N ALA A 24 5.76 6.88 -7.16
CA ALA A 24 5.83 8.29 -7.50
C ALA A 24 7.03 8.60 -8.43
N TYR A 25 8.16 7.93 -8.23
CA TYR A 25 9.32 8.07 -9.12
C TYR A 25 9.03 7.54 -10.52
N VAL A 26 8.41 6.36 -10.65
CA VAL A 26 8.01 5.78 -11.95
C VAL A 26 7.03 6.71 -12.66
N VAL A 27 6.01 7.22 -11.97
CA VAL A 27 5.04 8.15 -12.57
C VAL A 27 5.71 9.47 -12.97
N ARG A 28 6.68 9.97 -12.20
CA ARG A 28 7.44 11.16 -12.56
C ARG A 28 8.30 10.95 -13.80
N ARG A 29 8.91 9.76 -13.94
CA ARG A 29 9.78 9.42 -15.07
C ARG A 29 8.97 9.13 -16.34
N ASP A 30 7.88 8.37 -16.20
CA ASP A 30 7.02 7.94 -17.29
C ASP A 30 5.54 8.18 -16.91
N PRO A 31 4.97 9.36 -17.24
CA PRO A 31 3.63 9.76 -16.82
C PRO A 31 2.48 8.83 -17.25
N SER A 32 2.70 8.03 -18.31
CA SER A 32 1.74 7.02 -18.79
C SER A 32 1.44 5.94 -17.75
N TRP A 33 2.29 5.76 -16.74
CA TRP A 33 2.08 4.80 -15.66
C TRP A 33 1.14 5.28 -14.55
N SER A 34 0.73 6.55 -14.56
CA SER A 34 -0.17 7.12 -13.54
C SER A 34 -1.51 6.37 -13.43
N GLN A 35 -2.17 6.16 -14.56
CA GLN A 35 -3.46 5.49 -14.65
C GLN A 35 -3.40 3.99 -14.25
N PRO A 36 -2.48 3.16 -14.78
CA PRO A 36 -2.40 1.76 -14.36
C PRO A 36 -2.02 1.60 -12.88
N LEU A 37 -1.15 2.47 -12.33
CA LEU A 37 -0.85 2.44 -10.89
C LEU A 37 -2.06 2.82 -10.03
N SER A 38 -2.80 3.86 -10.43
CA SER A 38 -4.02 4.29 -9.74
C SER A 38 -5.03 3.13 -9.66
N ILE A 39 -5.25 2.43 -10.77
CA ILE A 39 -6.18 1.30 -10.83
C ILE A 39 -5.67 0.16 -9.93
N ALA A 40 -4.40 -0.23 -10.04
CA ALA A 40 -3.82 -1.30 -9.24
C ALA A 40 -3.91 -1.01 -7.73
N LEU A 41 -3.54 0.21 -7.30
CA LEU A 41 -3.63 0.63 -5.90
C LEU A 41 -5.08 0.60 -5.43
N SER A 42 -6.02 1.13 -6.21
CA SER A 42 -7.44 1.13 -5.84
C SER A 42 -8.00 -0.28 -5.64
N ALA A 43 -7.63 -1.23 -6.50
CA ALA A 43 -8.03 -2.63 -6.37
C ALA A 43 -7.48 -3.28 -5.09
N VAL A 44 -6.22 -3.01 -4.75
CA VAL A 44 -5.60 -3.51 -3.51
C VAL A 44 -6.33 -2.95 -2.28
N THR A 45 -6.65 -1.65 -2.27
CA THR A 45 -7.39 -1.02 -1.17
C THR A 45 -8.78 -1.64 -1.02
N LEU A 46 -9.46 -1.91 -2.14
CA LEU A 46 -10.80 -2.50 -2.15
C LEU A 46 -10.77 -3.94 -1.63
N MET A 47 -9.79 -4.74 -2.05
CA MET A 47 -9.60 -6.09 -1.53
C MET A 47 -9.30 -6.09 -0.03
N GLY A 48 -8.41 -5.20 0.42
CA GLY A 48 -8.11 -5.03 1.84
C GLY A 48 -9.33 -4.62 2.66
N ALA A 49 -10.15 -3.70 2.13
CA ALA A 49 -11.41 -3.30 2.78
C ALA A 49 -12.40 -4.47 2.88
N MET A 50 -12.56 -5.27 1.81
CA MET A 50 -13.44 -6.44 1.83
C MET A 50 -12.98 -7.48 2.85
N VAL A 51 -11.69 -7.77 2.90
CA VAL A 51 -11.11 -8.67 3.92
C VAL A 51 -11.35 -8.11 5.32
N GLY A 52 -11.14 -6.80 5.52
CA GLY A 52 -11.42 -6.13 6.80
C GLY A 52 -12.88 -6.26 7.23
N VAL A 53 -13.84 -6.08 6.31
CA VAL A 53 -15.27 -6.28 6.57
C VAL A 53 -15.58 -7.72 6.95
N ILE A 54 -14.99 -8.70 6.24
CA ILE A 54 -15.19 -10.13 6.53
C ILE A 54 -14.64 -10.50 7.90
N VAL A 55 -13.44 -10.02 8.25
CA VAL A 55 -12.78 -10.32 9.54
C VAL A 55 -13.47 -9.59 10.70
N ALA A 56 -14.07 -8.43 10.47
CA ALA A 56 -14.79 -7.65 11.48
C ALA A 56 -16.21 -8.15 11.76
N ARG A 57 -16.71 -9.11 10.97
CA ARG A 57 -18.01 -9.77 11.16
C ARG A 57 -17.84 -11.04 11.99
#